data_AF-A0A822H4V4-F1
#
_entry.id   AF-A0A822H4V4-F1
#
_cell.length_a   1.000
_cell.length_b   1.000
_cell.length_c   1.000
_cell.angle_alpha   90.00
_cell.angle_beta   90.00
_cell.angle_gamma   90.00
#
_symmetry.space_group_name_H-M   'P 1'
#
loop_
_entity.id
_entity.type
_entity.pdbx_description
1 polymer ?
#
loop_
_entity_poly.entity_id
_entity_poly.type
_entity_poly.pdbx_seq_one_letter_code
_entity_poly.pdbx_strand_id
1 'polypeptide(L)'
;MKILVLFILFSLSYCYNYEDFKRIHNEEQLDDFIQSSSLNVLVFVDKQQCNNENDDKCAQQRSQLEQIRDLCTSENIQFALSTNATIAEKHFNIYGSLPKLCFIRNGFPIIYSGN
;
A
#
# COMPACT_ATOMS: atom_id res chain seq x y z
N MET A 1 17.61 -20.76 29.72
CA MET A 1 17.10 -21.42 28.49
C MET A 1 15.70 -20.90 28.11
N LYS A 2 15.53 -19.57 27.99
CA LYS A 2 14.31 -18.91 27.48
C LYS A 2 14.59 -17.91 26.32
N ILE A 3 15.87 -17.59 26.09
CA ILE A 3 16.30 -16.66 25.03
C ILE A 3 16.40 -17.35 23.66
N LEU A 4 16.68 -18.66 23.62
CA LEU A 4 16.81 -19.40 22.36
C LEU A 4 15.46 -19.53 21.62
N VAL A 5 14.33 -19.56 22.34
CA VAL A 5 12.99 -19.62 21.73
C VAL A 5 12.58 -18.28 21.12
N LEU A 6 13.08 -17.16 21.66
CA LEU A 6 12.84 -15.83 21.10
C LEU A 6 13.53 -15.63 19.74
N PHE A 7 14.72 -16.21 19.57
CA PHE A 7 15.46 -16.14 18.31
C PHE A 7 14.83 -17.01 17.21
N ILE A 8 14.30 -18.18 17.56
CA ILE A 8 13.65 -19.07 16.59
C ILE A 8 12.25 -18.55 16.20
N LEU A 9 11.54 -17.85 17.10
CA LEU A 9 10.28 -17.16 16.76
C LEU A 9 10.52 -15.89 15.93
N PHE A 10 11.65 -15.19 16.11
CA PHE A 10 12.00 -14.03 15.27
C PHE A 10 12.41 -14.43 13.84
N SER A 11 13.02 -15.61 13.65
CA SER A 11 13.47 -16.07 12.34
C SER A 11 12.41 -16.82 11.50
N LEU A 12 11.24 -17.15 12.06
CA LEU A 12 10.18 -17.92 11.37
C LEU A 12 8.84 -17.17 11.22
N SER A 13 8.70 -15.94 11.72
CA SER A 13 7.43 -15.18 11.64
C SER A 13 7.35 -14.14 10.52
N TYR A 14 8.42 -13.92 9.74
CA TYR A 14 8.45 -12.92 8.67
C TYR A 14 8.49 -13.56 7.27
N CYS A 15 7.67 -14.59 7.05
CA CYS A 15 7.23 -14.93 5.70
C CYS A 15 6.27 -13.82 5.22
N TYR A 16 6.84 -12.81 4.58
CA TYR A 16 6.32 -12.04 3.46
C TYR A 16 4.79 -11.86 3.31
N ASN A 17 4.07 -11.50 4.38
CA ASN A 17 2.66 -11.16 4.25
C ASN A 17 2.51 -9.70 3.82
N TYR A 18 1.67 -9.45 2.82
CA TYR A 18 1.26 -8.12 2.35
C TYR A 18 0.15 -7.54 3.26
N GLU A 19 0.07 -8.04 4.50
CA GLU A 19 -0.95 -7.69 5.51
C GLU A 19 -0.53 -6.51 6.40
N ASP A 20 0.73 -6.08 6.35
CA ASP A 20 1.24 -4.96 7.16
C ASP A 20 0.82 -3.58 6.64
N PHE A 21 0.26 -3.50 5.43
CA PHE A 21 -0.21 -2.24 4.85
C PHE A 21 -1.70 -2.04 5.10
N LYS A 22 -2.10 -0.83 5.52
CA LYS A 22 -3.52 -0.44 5.56
C LYS A 22 -4.15 -0.60 4.17
N ARG A 23 -5.23 -1.38 4.09
CA ARG A 23 -5.96 -1.63 2.83
C ARG A 23 -7.34 -1.02 2.84
N ILE A 24 -7.73 -0.48 1.69
CA ILE A 24 -9.06 0.06 1.42
C ILE A 24 -9.78 -0.90 0.48
N HIS A 25 -10.91 -1.42 0.94
CA HIS A 25 -11.70 -2.41 0.21
C HIS A 25 -13.01 -1.85 -0.32
N ASN A 26 -13.58 -0.84 0.33
CA ASN A 26 -14.87 -0.25 -0.01
C ASN A 26 -14.84 1.29 0.05
N GLU A 27 -15.93 1.92 -0.37
CA GLU A 27 -16.07 3.38 -0.43
C GLU A 27 -16.11 4.01 0.96
N GLU A 28 -16.72 3.35 1.95
CA GLU A 28 -16.76 3.84 3.35
C GLU A 28 -15.35 4.00 3.94
N GLN A 29 -14.50 2.98 3.79
CA GLN A 29 -13.10 3.05 4.22
C GLN A 29 -12.29 4.09 3.45
N LEU A 30 -12.67 4.37 2.21
CA LEU A 30 -12.05 5.41 1.41
C LEU A 30 -12.41 6.80 1.95
N ASP A 31 -13.69 7.01 2.23
CA ASP A 31 -14.19 8.28 2.76
C ASP A 31 -13.55 8.56 4.13
N ASP A 32 -13.52 7.57 5.02
CA ASP A 32 -12.83 7.67 6.31
C ASP A 32 -11.34 7.99 6.15
N PHE A 33 -10.68 7.36 5.17
CA PHE A 33 -9.27 7.62 4.89
C PHE A 33 -9.04 9.05 4.41
N ILE A 34 -9.84 9.54 3.46
CA ILE A 34 -9.73 10.90 2.93
C ILE A 34 -10.04 11.95 4.01
N GLN A 35 -11.02 11.68 4.87
CA GLN A 35 -11.41 12.60 5.95
C GLN A 35 -10.41 12.61 7.12
N SER A 36 -9.66 11.52 7.31
CA SER A 36 -8.72 11.39 8.43
C SER A 36 -7.55 12.38 8.39
N SER A 37 -7.17 12.87 7.19
CA SER A 37 -6.07 13.80 7.01
C SER A 37 -6.26 14.67 5.77
N SER A 38 -5.68 15.87 5.80
CA SER A 38 -5.59 16.74 4.61
C SER A 38 -4.64 16.21 3.54
N LEU A 39 -3.71 15.32 3.90
CA LEU A 39 -2.71 14.73 3.01
C LEU A 39 -2.75 13.21 3.12
N ASN A 40 -3.05 12.55 2.00
CA ASN A 40 -3.13 11.10 1.92
C ASN A 40 -2.45 10.60 0.64
N VAL A 41 -1.89 9.40 0.69
CA VAL A 41 -1.35 8.66 -0.46
C VAL A 41 -2.08 7.33 -0.54
N LEU A 42 -2.74 7.10 -1.67
CA LEU A 42 -3.40 5.85 -2.00
C LEU A 42 -2.69 5.20 -3.20
N VAL A 43 -2.19 3.99 -3.03
CA VAL A 43 -1.58 3.24 -4.14
C VAL A 43 -2.52 2.12 -4.57
N PHE A 44 -2.88 2.13 -5.85
CA PHE A 44 -3.60 1.05 -6.50
C PHE A 44 -2.63 0.00 -6.99
N VAL A 45 -2.82 -1.25 -6.56
CA VAL A 45 -1.97 -2.40 -6.91
C VAL A 45 -2.82 -3.53 -7.45
N ASP A 46 -2.26 -4.35 -8.34
CA ASP A 46 -2.97 -5.53 -8.83
C ASP A 46 -2.95 -6.63 -7.76
N LYS A 47 -4.04 -7.39 -7.65
CA LYS A 47 -4.12 -8.58 -6.78
C LYS A 47 -3.02 -9.60 -7.10
N GLN A 48 -2.59 -9.67 -8.36
CA GLN A 48 -1.70 -10.74 -8.84
C GLN A 48 -0.20 -10.45 -8.73
N GLN A 49 0.22 -9.36 -8.07
CA GLN A 49 1.60 -8.94 -8.24
C GLN A 49 2.64 -9.88 -7.59
N CYS A 50 2.26 -10.80 -6.70
CA CYS A 50 3.18 -11.74 -6.06
C CYS A 50 2.55 -13.09 -5.73
N ASN A 51 2.73 -14.09 -6.60
CA ASN A 51 2.28 -15.46 -6.35
C ASN A 51 3.34 -16.35 -5.68
N ASN A 52 4.62 -15.95 -5.68
CA ASN A 52 5.73 -16.74 -5.13
C ASN A 52 6.74 -15.86 -4.38
N GLU A 53 7.20 -16.35 -3.23
CA GLU A 53 8.11 -15.66 -2.30
C GLU A 53 9.54 -15.42 -2.85
N ASN A 54 9.86 -16.04 -3.99
CA ASN A 54 11.19 -16.02 -4.62
C ASN A 54 11.23 -15.22 -5.95
N ASP A 55 10.22 -14.39 -6.24
CA ASP A 55 10.28 -13.50 -7.40
C ASP A 55 10.96 -12.19 -7.01
N ASP A 56 12.15 -11.92 -7.56
CA ASP A 56 12.93 -10.70 -7.28
C ASP A 56 12.11 -9.42 -7.54
N LYS A 57 11.15 -9.47 -8.48
CA LYS A 57 10.26 -8.34 -8.79
C LYS A 57 9.32 -8.01 -7.63
N CYS A 58 8.87 -9.03 -6.92
CA CYS A 58 8.02 -8.89 -5.76
C CYS A 58 8.74 -8.25 -4.58
N ALA A 59 9.94 -8.73 -4.29
CA ALA A 59 10.79 -8.17 -3.26
C ALA A 59 11.10 -6.69 -3.56
N GLN A 60 11.42 -6.37 -4.82
CA GLN A 60 11.69 -5.01 -5.25
C GLN A 60 10.47 -4.10 -5.10
N GLN A 61 9.30 -4.52 -5.58
CA GLN A 61 8.07 -3.72 -5.47
C GLN A 61 7.68 -3.51 -4.02
N ARG A 62 7.80 -4.53 -3.17
CA ARG A 62 7.55 -4.41 -1.74
C ARG A 62 8.50 -3.41 -1.10
N SER A 63 9.80 -3.50 -1.38
CA SER A 63 10.80 -2.57 -0.87
C SER A 63 10.49 -1.13 -1.26
N GLN A 64 10.02 -0.89 -2.48
CA GLN A 64 9.57 0.44 -2.92
C GLN A 64 8.34 0.93 -2.11
N LEU A 65 7.36 0.07 -1.87
CA LEU A 65 6.18 0.42 -1.07
C LEU A 65 6.54 0.70 0.40
N GLU A 66 7.49 -0.03 0.97
CA GLU A 66 8.02 0.21 2.32
C GLU A 66 8.73 1.56 2.39
N GLN A 67 9.59 1.87 1.42
CA GLN A 67 10.26 3.18 1.33
C GLN A 67 9.24 4.34 1.23
N ILE A 68 8.20 4.18 0.41
CA ILE A 68 7.16 5.20 0.28
C ILE A 68 6.40 5.36 1.60
N ARG A 69 5.99 4.27 2.25
CA ARG A 69 5.30 4.31 3.54
C ARG A 69 6.15 4.99 4.61
N ASP A 70 7.43 4.67 4.67
CA ASP A 70 8.34 5.23 5.66
C ASP A 70 8.50 6.75 5.44
N LEU A 71 8.61 7.20 4.18
CA LEU A 71 8.57 8.62 3.82
C LEU A 71 7.23 9.29 4.17
N CYS A 72 6.09 8.64 3.89
CA CYS A 72 4.78 9.18 4.27
C CYS A 72 4.68 9.35 5.78
N THR A 73 5.22 8.40 6.54
CA THR A 73 5.23 8.46 8.01
C THR A 73 6.08 9.63 8.53
N SER A 74 7.26 9.89 7.94
CA SER A 74 8.11 11.01 8.35
C SER A 74 7.47 12.37 8.07
N GLU A 75 6.68 12.46 7.00
CA GLU A 75 5.98 13.68 6.59
C GLU A 75 4.55 13.80 7.16
N ASN A 76 4.12 12.88 8.04
CA ASN A 76 2.77 12.81 8.60
C ASN A 76 1.66 12.75 7.52
N ILE A 77 1.93 12.01 6.44
CA ILE A 77 1.01 11.73 5.34
C ILE A 77 0.40 10.34 5.56
N GLN A 78 -0.93 10.22 5.49
CA GLN A 78 -1.58 8.92 5.63
C GLN A 78 -1.36 8.07 4.38
N PHE A 79 -1.00 6.80 4.56
CA PHE A 79 -0.70 5.88 3.46
C PHE A 79 -1.64 4.68 3.49
N ALA A 80 -2.19 4.29 2.32
CA ALA A 80 -2.98 3.09 2.17
C ALA A 80 -2.84 2.47 0.77
N LEU A 81 -3.21 1.19 0.66
CA LEU A 81 -3.25 0.42 -0.59
C LEU A 81 -4.69 0.06 -0.96
N SER A 82 -4.97 -0.05 -2.25
CA SER A 82 -6.23 -0.60 -2.75
C SER A 82 -6.00 -1.53 -3.94
N THR A 83 -6.74 -2.64 -3.97
CA THR A 83 -6.82 -3.53 -5.13
C THR A 83 -8.20 -3.48 -5.79
N ASN A 84 -9.03 -2.51 -5.40
CA ASN A 84 -10.41 -2.42 -5.88
C ASN A 84 -10.46 -1.56 -7.15
N ALA A 85 -10.61 -2.23 -8.29
CA ALA A 85 -10.73 -1.58 -9.59
C ALA A 85 -11.92 -0.60 -9.66
N THR A 86 -13.06 -0.95 -9.04
CA THR A 86 -14.25 -0.08 -9.00
C THR A 86 -13.95 1.26 -8.33
N ILE A 87 -13.18 1.26 -7.24
CA ILE A 87 -12.76 2.50 -6.56
C ILE A 87 -11.84 3.31 -7.47
N ALA A 88 -10.84 2.67 -8.08
CA ALA A 88 -9.89 3.30 -8.98
C ALA A 88 -10.59 4.00 -10.16
N GLU A 89 -11.54 3.31 -10.79
CA GLU A 89 -12.26 3.81 -11.95
C GLU A 89 -13.25 4.92 -11.58
N LYS A 90 -14.11 4.70 -10.57
CA LYS A 90 -15.21 5.63 -10.25
C LYS A 90 -14.75 6.91 -9.55
N HIS A 91 -13.79 6.80 -8.63
CA HIS A 91 -13.39 7.94 -7.78
C HIS A 91 -12.15 8.66 -8.31
N PHE A 92 -11.30 7.95 -9.07
CA PHE A 92 -9.99 8.47 -9.47
C PHE A 92 -9.80 8.51 -10.99
N ASN A 93 -10.76 8.03 -11.79
CA ASN A 93 -10.65 7.90 -13.24
C ASN A 93 -9.38 7.15 -13.69
N ILE A 94 -8.93 6.19 -12.87
CA ILE A 94 -7.77 5.35 -13.16
C ILE A 94 -8.27 4.12 -13.90
N TYR A 95 -7.83 3.96 -15.14
CA TYR A 95 -8.12 2.80 -15.98
C TYR A 95 -6.83 2.11 -16.39
N GLY A 96 -6.90 0.80 -16.64
CA GLY A 96 -5.80 0.04 -17.23
C GLY A 96 -4.76 -0.44 -16.22
N SER A 97 -3.48 -0.34 -16.59
CA SER A 97 -2.39 -1.04 -15.89
C SER A 97 -2.08 -0.43 -14.52
N LEU A 98 -1.99 -1.33 -13.53
CA LEU A 98 -1.50 -1.07 -12.18
C LEU A 98 -0.02 -1.50 -12.09
N PRO A 99 0.78 -0.90 -11.18
CA PRO A 99 0.38 -0.04 -10.07
C PRO A 99 0.22 1.44 -10.44
N LYS A 100 -0.58 2.18 -9.66
CA LYS A 100 -0.77 3.64 -9.79
C LYS A 100 -0.75 4.29 -8.41
N LEU A 101 -0.06 5.42 -8.29
CA LEU A 101 -0.01 6.21 -7.05
C LEU A 101 -0.95 7.41 -7.19
N CYS A 102 -1.80 7.62 -6.20
CA CYS A 102 -2.72 8.74 -6.09
C CYS A 102 -2.38 9.53 -4.83
N PHE A 103 -2.03 10.80 -5.01
CA PHE A 103 -1.85 11.75 -3.92
C PHE A 103 -3.11 12.57 -3.73
N ILE A 104 -3.70 12.55 -2.53
CA ILE A 104 -4.96 13.22 -2.23
C ILE A 104 -4.68 14.38 -1.29
N ARG A 105 -4.93 15.60 -1.76
CA ARG A 105 -4.76 16.83 -0.98
C ARG A 105 -6.12 17.50 -0.78
N ASN A 106 -6.55 17.62 0.47
CA ASN A 106 -7.86 18.19 0.83
C ASN A 106 -9.02 17.54 0.05
N GLY A 107 -8.97 16.22 -0.15
CA GLY A 107 -9.95 15.47 -0.94
C GLY A 107 -9.78 15.53 -2.45
N PHE A 108 -8.82 16.31 -2.97
CA PHE A 108 -8.55 16.39 -4.41
C PHE A 108 -7.43 15.41 -4.82
N PRO A 109 -7.72 14.42 -5.68
CA PRO A 109 -6.72 13.46 -6.12
C PRO A 109 -5.82 14.00 -7.23
N ILE A 110 -4.55 13.65 -7.16
CA ILE A 110 -3.51 13.90 -8.15
C ILE A 110 -2.89 12.54 -8.49
N ILE A 111 -3.11 12.08 -9.73
CA ILE A 111 -2.61 10.77 -10.17
C ILE A 111 -1.19 10.92 -10.68
N TYR A 112 -0.28 10.10 -10.16
CA TYR A 112 1.09 10.04 -10.62
C TYR A 112 1.25 8.98 -11.72
N SER A 113 1.67 9.42 -12.90
CA SER A 113 1.80 8.55 -14.09
C SER A 113 3.14 7.82 -14.19
N GLY A 114 4.16 8.22 -13.42
CA GLY A 114 5.44 7.52 -13.37
C GLY A 114 6.34 7.65 -14.59
N ASN A 115 6.19 8.72 -15.39
CA ASN A 115 7.13 9.06 -16.47
C ASN A 115 8.47 9.56 -15.91
#